data_AF-A0A8T6Z8T1-F1
#
_entry.id   AF-A0A8T6Z8T1-F1
#
_cell.length_a   1.000
_cell.length_b   1.000
_cell.length_c   1.000
_cell.angle_alpha   90.00
_cell.angle_beta   90.00
_cell.angle_gamma   90.00
#
_symmetry.space_group_name_H-M   'P 1'
#
loop_
_entity.id
_entity.type
_entity.pdbx_description
1 polymer ?
#
loop_
_entity_poly.entity_id
_entity_poly.type
_entity_poly.pdbx_seq_one_letter_code
_entity_poly.pdbx_strand_id
1 'polypeptide(L)'
;MPRLVILNLADPDQIGPVTRVKRGLEAKIQAGPRTVLVGDDIVPIHDLFDELKDVQDRTPLGNKLKAARDDCDAAEKIYLCTHGLANDTEHGFAKASGGEALGTWRDYGKLLRKVLPNRGQHYKVALVMCYGARTDDYYARDLDHQGMIPPTLLRTSFAYKLYHYLCSDHGRTITMTARTGAVSFDEATGASSVEQEAAIDIALEKEEFLRSPKIDQVMKKWAAYRSAIDSDEAAQEWLKIDNKYRANPKAYASPFNKKALAGRAYHQALARKIALETQKAAYQDLRKYGKLIYTHAGGTLTVVNKYGNNGGIGPQTVLYTGPFL
;
A
#
# COMPACT_ATOMS: atom_id res chain seq x y z
N MET A 1 -8.37 0.83 29.72
CA MET A 1 -8.62 -0.16 28.64
C MET A 1 -8.31 0.51 27.31
N PRO A 2 -7.60 -0.14 26.37
CA PRO A 2 -7.17 0.51 25.14
C PRO A 2 -8.37 0.74 24.20
N ARG A 3 -8.66 2.00 23.85
CA ARG A 3 -9.68 2.31 22.82
C ARG A 3 -9.20 1.94 21.42
N LEU A 4 -7.88 1.94 21.22
CA LEU A 4 -7.21 1.71 19.94
C LEU A 4 -6.18 0.58 20.08
N VAL A 5 -6.11 -0.30 19.08
CA VAL A 5 -5.11 -1.38 19.00
C VAL A 5 -4.51 -1.40 17.60
N ILE A 6 -3.22 -1.71 17.49
CA ILE A 6 -2.54 -1.94 16.22
C ILE A 6 -2.16 -3.43 16.13
N LEU A 7 -2.61 -4.07 15.05
CA LEU A 7 -2.16 -5.38 14.63
C LEU A 7 -1.16 -5.19 13.49
N ASN A 8 0.08 -5.60 13.71
CA ASN A 8 1.18 -5.35 12.81
C ASN A 8 1.55 -6.59 11.97
N LEU A 9 1.44 -6.43 10.66
CA LEU A 9 1.91 -7.33 9.60
C LEU A 9 2.69 -6.54 8.53
N ALA A 10 3.25 -5.38 8.91
CA ALA A 10 4.13 -4.53 8.12
C ALA A 10 5.45 -4.29 8.89
N ASP A 11 6.59 -4.45 8.25
CA ASP A 11 7.92 -4.16 8.84
C ASP A 11 8.18 -4.91 10.19
N PRO A 12 8.67 -6.16 10.15
CA PRO A 12 8.76 -7.07 11.32
C PRO A 12 9.62 -6.59 12.50
N ASP A 13 10.36 -5.49 12.36
CA ASP A 13 11.17 -4.88 13.42
C ASP A 13 10.55 -3.61 14.01
N GLN A 14 9.30 -3.26 13.64
CA GLN A 14 8.62 -2.01 13.97
C GLN A 14 9.34 -0.72 13.51
N ILE A 15 10.48 -0.82 12.82
CA ILE A 15 11.18 0.31 12.23
C ILE A 15 10.51 0.64 10.88
N GLY A 16 9.53 1.55 10.90
CA GLY A 16 8.83 1.89 9.68
C GLY A 16 7.48 2.61 9.84
N PRO A 17 6.65 2.60 8.79
CA PRO A 17 5.30 3.16 8.76
C PRO A 17 4.41 2.84 9.97
N VAL A 18 4.54 1.66 10.59
CA VAL A 18 3.76 1.26 11.78
C VAL A 18 4.08 2.16 12.97
N THR A 19 5.35 2.44 13.21
CA THR A 19 5.78 3.40 14.24
C THR A 19 5.25 4.80 13.94
N ARG A 20 5.18 5.20 12.66
CA ARG A 20 4.58 6.49 12.27
C ARG A 20 3.09 6.54 12.58
N VAL A 21 2.38 5.45 12.32
CA VAL A 21 0.96 5.31 12.68
C VAL A 21 0.80 5.43 14.19
N LYS A 22 1.58 4.71 14.99
CA LYS A 22 1.53 4.81 16.47
C LYS A 22 1.77 6.24 16.95
N ARG A 23 2.89 6.86 16.56
CA ARG A 23 3.23 8.24 16.95
C ARG A 23 2.16 9.24 16.55
N GLY A 24 1.64 9.12 15.33
CA GLY A 24 0.57 9.99 14.85
C GLY A 24 -0.75 9.80 15.61
N LEU A 25 -1.07 8.57 16.04
CA LEU A 25 -2.24 8.31 16.88
C LEU A 25 -2.06 8.88 18.28
N GLU A 26 -0.90 8.71 18.90
CA GLU A 26 -0.55 9.28 20.20
C GLU A 26 -0.63 10.81 20.15
N ALA A 27 -0.06 11.45 19.11
CA ALA A 27 -0.15 12.89 18.92
C ALA A 27 -1.60 13.40 18.77
N LYS A 28 -2.45 12.63 18.07
CA LYS A 28 -3.88 12.94 17.93
C LYS A 28 -4.64 12.83 19.26
N ILE A 29 -4.30 11.86 20.09
CA ILE A 29 -4.90 11.69 21.41
C ILE A 29 -4.51 12.89 22.29
N GLN A 30 -3.23 13.26 22.30
CA GLN A 30 -2.72 14.41 23.06
C GLN A 30 -3.32 15.76 22.62
N ALA A 31 -3.56 15.94 21.32
CA ALA A 31 -4.12 17.18 20.76
C ALA A 31 -5.66 17.27 20.86
N GLY A 32 -6.37 16.17 21.15
CA GLY A 32 -7.82 16.13 21.26
C GLY A 32 -8.35 16.70 22.58
N PRO A 33 -9.66 17.03 22.69
CA PRO A 33 -10.26 17.42 23.96
C PRO A 33 -10.06 16.33 25.01
N ARG A 34 -9.58 16.71 26.21
CA ARG A 34 -9.24 15.87 27.39
C ARG A 34 -10.32 14.89 27.87
N THR A 35 -11.49 14.85 27.26
CA THR A 35 -12.57 13.88 27.51
C THR A 35 -12.24 12.42 27.12
N VAL A 36 -11.02 12.13 26.66
CA VAL A 36 -10.52 10.78 26.36
C VAL A 36 -9.78 10.15 27.56
N LEU A 37 -9.66 10.87 28.69
CA LEU A 37 -8.94 10.44 29.89
C LEU A 37 -9.72 9.42 30.75
N VAL A 38 -9.78 8.15 30.34
CA VAL A 38 -9.86 7.01 31.28
C VAL A 38 -9.12 5.80 30.67
N GLY A 39 -7.83 5.70 30.94
CA GLY A 39 -6.95 4.59 30.56
C GLY A 39 -5.60 5.11 30.09
N ASP A 40 -4.51 4.41 30.42
CA ASP A 40 -3.15 4.76 29.98
C ASP A 40 -3.13 5.01 28.48
N ASP A 41 -2.47 6.10 28.05
CA ASP A 41 -2.33 6.60 26.67
C ASP A 41 -1.55 5.65 25.72
N ILE A 42 -1.58 4.35 26.00
CA ILE A 42 -0.84 3.31 25.30
C ILE A 42 -1.73 2.77 24.19
N VAL A 43 -1.25 2.88 22.95
CA VAL A 43 -1.79 2.15 21.80
C VAL A 43 -1.00 0.84 21.68
N PRO A 44 -1.55 -0.31 22.09
CA PRO A 44 -0.82 -1.59 22.01
C PRO A 44 -0.52 -1.94 20.55
N ILE A 45 0.70 -2.46 20.32
CA ILE A 45 1.11 -3.06 19.05
C ILE A 45 1.28 -4.57 19.28
N HIS A 46 0.66 -5.37 18.43
CA HIS A 46 0.87 -6.81 18.37
C HIS A 46 1.47 -7.17 17.01
N ASP A 47 2.72 -7.60 16.99
CA ASP A 47 3.36 -8.16 15.78
C ASP A 47 2.87 -9.58 15.56
N LEU A 48 2.33 -9.87 14.38
CA LEU A 48 1.64 -11.14 14.10
C LEU A 48 2.27 -11.94 12.94
N PHE A 49 3.53 -11.66 12.59
CA PHE A 49 4.20 -12.28 11.43
C PHE A 49 4.34 -13.78 11.59
N ASP A 50 4.84 -14.23 12.75
CA ASP A 50 5.02 -15.64 13.05
C ASP A 50 3.67 -16.36 13.13
N GLU A 51 2.65 -15.70 13.68
CA GLU A 51 1.30 -16.25 13.76
C GLU A 51 0.62 -16.36 12.39
N LEU A 52 0.90 -15.43 11.47
CA LEU A 52 0.44 -15.57 10.09
C LEU A 52 1.10 -16.77 9.41
N LYS A 53 2.40 -16.97 9.62
CA LYS A 53 3.12 -18.14 9.15
C LYS A 53 2.56 -19.43 9.74
N ASP A 54 2.32 -19.46 11.05
CA ASP A 54 1.67 -20.59 11.73
C ASP A 54 0.29 -20.91 11.13
N VAL A 55 -0.50 -19.89 10.76
CA VAL A 55 -1.79 -20.11 10.07
C VAL A 55 -1.61 -20.77 8.71
N GLN A 56 -0.58 -20.38 7.96
CA GLN A 56 -0.26 -20.95 6.64
C GLN A 56 0.20 -22.41 6.78
N ASP A 57 1.06 -22.67 7.77
CA ASP A 57 1.64 -23.98 8.07
C ASP A 57 0.66 -24.89 8.83
N ARG A 58 -0.52 -24.38 9.21
CA ARG A 58 -1.55 -25.03 10.04
C ARG A 58 -1.04 -25.43 11.44
N THR A 59 -0.04 -24.71 11.92
CA THR A 59 0.51 -24.85 13.27
C THR A 59 -0.52 -24.35 14.30
N PRO A 60 -0.75 -25.08 15.40
CA PRO A 60 -1.61 -24.61 16.49
C PRO A 60 -1.07 -23.32 17.13
N LEU A 61 -1.89 -22.27 17.15
CA LEU A 61 -1.51 -20.95 17.70
C LEU A 61 -1.54 -20.90 19.23
N GLY A 62 -2.19 -21.87 19.89
CA GLY A 62 -2.29 -21.93 21.35
C GLY A 62 -2.63 -20.59 22.01
N ASN A 63 -1.77 -20.19 22.96
CA ASN A 63 -1.88 -18.93 23.70
C ASN A 63 -1.13 -17.75 23.05
N LYS A 64 -0.47 -17.93 21.89
CA LYS A 64 0.31 -16.86 21.23
C LYS A 64 -0.54 -15.60 20.96
N LEU A 65 -1.81 -15.81 20.61
CA LEU A 65 -2.75 -14.73 20.31
C LEU A 65 -3.48 -14.15 21.54
N LYS A 66 -3.19 -14.60 22.77
CA LYS A 66 -4.00 -14.22 23.95
C LYS A 66 -3.99 -12.71 24.18
N ALA A 67 -2.81 -12.08 24.21
CA ALA A 67 -2.70 -10.64 24.45
C ALA A 67 -3.40 -9.82 23.35
N ALA A 68 -3.20 -10.18 22.09
CA ALA A 68 -3.85 -9.52 20.96
C ALA A 68 -5.38 -9.65 21.01
N ARG A 69 -5.91 -10.81 21.42
CA ARG A 69 -7.35 -11.03 21.61
C ARG A 69 -7.92 -10.17 22.72
N ASP A 70 -7.27 -10.16 23.88
CA ASP A 70 -7.74 -9.42 25.06
C ASP A 70 -7.80 -7.91 24.76
N ASP A 71 -6.77 -7.37 24.11
CA ASP A 71 -6.74 -5.96 23.70
C ASP A 71 -7.78 -5.66 22.61
N CYS A 72 -7.92 -6.53 21.61
CA CYS A 72 -8.91 -6.35 20.55
C CYS A 72 -10.34 -6.43 21.08
N ASP A 73 -10.61 -7.27 22.08
CA ASP A 73 -11.93 -7.35 22.72
C ASP A 73 -12.27 -6.05 23.45
N ALA A 74 -11.31 -5.36 24.04
CA ALA A 74 -11.59 -4.05 24.66
C ALA A 74 -11.69 -2.88 23.65
N ALA A 75 -11.18 -3.06 22.42
CA ALA A 75 -10.99 -1.95 21.49
C ALA A 75 -12.26 -1.45 20.79
N GLU A 76 -12.37 -0.13 20.63
CA GLU A 76 -13.36 0.52 19.74
C GLU A 76 -12.89 0.55 18.29
N LYS A 77 -11.57 0.60 18.09
CA LYS A 77 -10.96 0.65 16.76
C LYS A 77 -9.63 -0.09 16.70
N ILE A 78 -9.54 -0.97 15.72
CA ILE A 78 -8.36 -1.81 15.45
C ILE A 78 -7.74 -1.36 14.14
N TYR A 79 -6.44 -1.11 14.12
CA TYR A 79 -5.66 -0.79 12.93
C TYR A 79 -4.92 -2.06 12.49
N LEU A 80 -5.17 -2.49 11.25
CA LEU A 80 -4.46 -3.59 10.63
C LEU A 80 -3.43 -3.00 9.67
N CYS A 81 -2.15 -3.12 10.00
CA CYS A 81 -1.05 -2.57 9.20
C CYS A 81 -0.43 -3.68 8.34
N THR A 82 -0.38 -3.49 7.03
CA THR A 82 0.32 -4.35 6.07
C THR A 82 0.67 -3.53 4.82
N HIS A 83 1.64 -3.95 4.03
CA HIS A 83 1.93 -3.29 2.75
C HIS A 83 1.13 -3.90 1.61
N GLY A 84 0.81 -3.08 0.60
CA GLY A 84 0.10 -3.49 -0.61
C GLY A 84 0.72 -2.83 -1.83
N LEU A 85 0.50 -3.44 -2.99
CA LEU A 85 0.97 -2.94 -4.29
C LEU A 85 -0.22 -2.49 -5.13
N ALA A 86 0.00 -1.54 -6.04
CA ALA A 86 -1.07 -0.98 -6.87
C ALA A 86 -1.68 -2.02 -7.82
N ASN A 87 -0.88 -2.99 -8.25
CA ASN A 87 -1.19 -4.04 -9.22
C ASN A 87 -1.38 -5.44 -8.60
N ASP A 88 -1.57 -5.53 -7.28
CA ASP A 88 -1.83 -6.78 -6.57
C ASP A 88 -2.99 -6.62 -5.58
N THR A 89 -4.07 -7.36 -5.80
CA THR A 89 -5.26 -7.37 -4.94
C THR A 89 -5.40 -8.66 -4.12
N GLU A 90 -4.45 -9.57 -4.24
CA GLU A 90 -4.48 -10.89 -3.60
C GLU A 90 -3.61 -10.93 -2.35
N HIS A 91 -2.48 -10.22 -2.35
CA HIS A 91 -1.44 -10.37 -1.33
C HIS A 91 -1.21 -9.13 -0.47
N GLY A 92 -0.85 -9.38 0.78
CA GLY A 92 -0.19 -8.39 1.65
C GLY A 92 1.30 -8.66 1.74
N PHE A 93 2.09 -7.62 1.96
CA PHE A 93 3.56 -7.68 1.94
C PHE A 93 4.16 -7.17 3.25
N ALA A 94 5.31 -7.73 3.63
CA ALA A 94 6.05 -7.28 4.81
C ALA A 94 6.81 -5.96 4.56
N LYS A 95 7.09 -5.59 3.30
CA LYS A 95 7.84 -4.39 2.92
C LYS A 95 7.09 -3.56 1.88
N ALA A 96 7.20 -2.24 1.98
CA ALA A 96 6.56 -1.30 1.05
C ALA A 96 7.02 -1.45 -0.41
N SER A 97 8.27 -1.89 -0.62
CA SER A 97 8.83 -2.16 -1.95
C SER A 97 8.24 -3.41 -2.63
N GLY A 98 7.35 -4.13 -1.95
CA GLY A 98 6.96 -5.48 -2.33
C GLY A 98 8.06 -6.50 -2.03
N GLY A 99 8.02 -7.63 -2.73
CA GLY A 99 8.92 -8.76 -2.54
C GLY A 99 8.14 -10.07 -2.47
N GLU A 100 8.64 -11.02 -1.69
CA GLU A 100 7.86 -12.21 -1.35
C GLU A 100 6.59 -11.79 -0.60
N ALA A 101 5.45 -12.29 -1.07
CA ALA A 101 4.16 -12.07 -0.44
C ALA A 101 4.19 -12.64 0.98
N LEU A 102 3.73 -11.85 1.96
CA LEU A 102 3.61 -12.34 3.34
C LEU A 102 2.43 -13.32 3.46
N GLY A 103 1.37 -13.10 2.69
CA GLY A 103 0.22 -14.00 2.61
C GLY A 103 -0.92 -13.43 1.77
N THR A 104 -1.92 -14.26 1.51
CA THR A 104 -3.12 -13.84 0.76
C THR A 104 -4.14 -13.18 1.68
N TRP A 105 -5.10 -12.40 1.15
CA TRP A 105 -6.25 -11.88 1.92
C TRP A 105 -6.96 -12.97 2.74
N ARG A 106 -6.95 -14.22 2.26
CA ARG A 106 -7.56 -15.36 2.95
C ARG A 106 -6.76 -15.79 4.18
N ASP A 107 -5.44 -15.77 4.11
CA ASP A 107 -4.57 -16.10 5.25
C ASP A 107 -4.70 -15.03 6.34
N TYR A 108 -4.72 -13.75 5.93
CA TYR A 108 -5.04 -12.64 6.81
C TYR A 108 -6.42 -12.82 7.43
N GLY A 109 -7.44 -13.15 6.63
CA GLY A 109 -8.79 -13.41 7.12
C GLY A 109 -8.85 -14.52 8.15
N LYS A 110 -8.14 -15.64 7.94
CA LYS A 110 -8.05 -16.77 8.89
C LYS A 110 -7.41 -16.34 10.21
N LEU A 111 -6.29 -15.61 10.15
CA LEU A 111 -5.62 -15.09 11.34
C LEU A 111 -6.52 -14.11 12.09
N LEU A 112 -7.09 -13.14 11.38
CA LEU A 112 -7.90 -12.08 11.96
C LEU A 112 -9.20 -12.59 12.58
N ARG A 113 -9.85 -13.62 12.01
CA ARG A 113 -10.98 -14.27 12.68
C ARG A 113 -10.62 -14.87 14.04
N LYS A 114 -9.34 -15.22 14.27
CA LYS A 114 -8.85 -15.73 15.55
C LYS A 114 -8.46 -14.62 16.52
N VAL A 115 -8.30 -13.38 16.08
CA VAL A 115 -7.86 -12.24 16.92
C VAL A 115 -8.98 -11.24 17.16
N LEU A 116 -9.75 -10.93 16.11
CA LEU A 116 -10.81 -9.94 16.16
C LEU A 116 -12.03 -10.43 16.96
N PRO A 117 -12.69 -9.55 17.72
CA PRO A 117 -13.81 -9.91 18.57
C PRO A 117 -14.95 -10.51 17.76
N ASN A 118 -15.51 -11.61 18.25
CA ASN A 118 -16.75 -12.19 17.72
C ASN A 118 -17.94 -11.77 18.59
N ARG A 119 -18.36 -10.52 18.44
CA ARG A 119 -19.44 -9.92 19.22
C ARG A 119 -20.33 -9.04 18.36
N GLY A 120 -21.60 -8.95 18.77
CA GLY A 120 -22.59 -8.07 18.12
C GLY A 120 -22.32 -6.58 18.37
N GLN A 121 -21.57 -6.23 19.42
CA GLN A 121 -21.17 -4.84 19.66
C GLN A 121 -20.30 -4.33 18.51
N HIS A 122 -20.67 -3.16 17.99
CA HIS A 122 -19.98 -2.53 16.87
C HIS A 122 -18.54 -2.14 17.21
N TYR A 123 -17.62 -2.41 16.29
CA TYR A 123 -16.26 -1.91 16.33
C TYR A 123 -15.75 -1.57 14.93
N LYS A 124 -14.64 -0.82 14.87
CA LYS A 124 -14.06 -0.32 13.63
C LYS A 124 -12.75 -1.04 13.31
N VAL A 125 -12.55 -1.36 12.04
CA VAL A 125 -11.26 -1.85 11.53
C VAL A 125 -10.74 -0.85 10.50
N ALA A 126 -9.51 -0.36 10.69
CA ALA A 126 -8.81 0.42 9.68
C ALA A 126 -7.77 -0.48 9.01
N LEU A 127 -8.02 -0.89 7.77
CA LEU A 127 -6.99 -1.51 6.93
C LEU A 127 -6.03 -0.40 6.49
N VAL A 128 -4.87 -0.37 7.12
CA VAL A 128 -3.75 0.50 6.80
C VAL A 128 -2.85 -0.25 5.83
N MET A 129 -3.25 -0.20 4.56
CA MET A 129 -2.58 -0.84 3.43
C MET A 129 -2.63 0.09 2.23
N CYS A 130 -1.48 0.33 1.60
CA CYS A 130 -1.41 1.01 0.30
C CYS A 130 -2.26 0.24 -0.70
N TYR A 131 -3.10 0.96 -1.46
CA TYR A 131 -3.92 0.40 -2.52
C TYR A 131 -4.91 -0.71 -2.11
N GLY A 132 -5.15 -0.95 -0.81
CA GLY A 132 -6.00 -2.07 -0.37
C GLY A 132 -7.44 -2.03 -0.91
N ALA A 133 -7.95 -0.85 -1.27
CA ALA A 133 -9.28 -0.67 -1.89
C ALA A 133 -9.27 -0.61 -3.43
N ARG A 134 -8.08 -0.65 -4.07
CA ARG A 134 -7.93 -0.67 -5.52
C ARG A 134 -8.35 -2.05 -6.06
N THR A 135 -8.86 -2.05 -7.29
CA THR A 135 -9.39 -3.24 -7.98
C THR A 135 -8.36 -3.81 -8.96
N ASP A 136 -8.65 -4.99 -9.52
CA ASP A 136 -7.79 -5.64 -10.54
C ASP A 136 -7.64 -4.80 -11.82
N ASP A 137 -8.62 -3.96 -12.13
CA ASP A 137 -8.42 -2.85 -13.06
C ASP A 137 -7.75 -1.70 -12.30
N TYR A 138 -6.42 -1.72 -12.25
CA TYR A 138 -5.64 -0.87 -11.36
C TYR A 138 -5.18 0.44 -11.99
N TYR A 139 -5.36 0.64 -13.29
CA TYR A 139 -5.02 1.88 -13.97
C TYR A 139 -6.10 2.93 -13.74
N ALA A 140 -5.70 4.10 -13.28
CA ALA A 140 -6.63 5.18 -13.01
C ALA A 140 -7.18 5.82 -14.29
N ARG A 141 -6.40 5.77 -15.39
CA ARG A 141 -6.88 6.12 -16.73
C ARG A 141 -8.01 5.22 -17.25
N ASP A 142 -8.13 4.00 -16.73
CA ASP A 142 -9.08 2.98 -17.18
C ASP A 142 -10.29 2.88 -16.22
N LEU A 143 -10.07 3.15 -14.92
CA LEU A 143 -11.10 3.17 -13.89
C LEU A 143 -10.87 4.28 -12.86
N ASP A 144 -11.89 5.12 -12.60
CA ASP A 144 -11.87 6.03 -11.46
C ASP A 144 -12.15 5.27 -10.15
N HIS A 145 -11.13 5.03 -9.32
CA HIS A 145 -11.27 4.37 -8.02
C HIS A 145 -11.83 5.29 -6.92
N GLN A 146 -11.98 6.59 -7.18
CA GLN A 146 -12.85 7.47 -6.38
C GLN A 146 -14.30 7.42 -6.88
N GLY A 147 -14.48 6.83 -8.06
CA GLY A 147 -15.61 6.71 -8.94
C GLY A 147 -16.75 5.80 -8.49
N MET A 148 -17.79 5.72 -9.33
CA MET A 148 -18.66 4.55 -9.35
C MET A 148 -17.87 3.36 -9.89
N ILE A 149 -17.27 2.60 -8.97
CA ILE A 149 -16.60 1.33 -9.28
C ILE A 149 -17.68 0.28 -9.59
N PRO A 150 -17.67 -0.37 -10.77
CA PRO A 150 -18.61 -1.44 -11.09
C PRO A 150 -18.55 -2.56 -10.04
N PRO A 151 -19.68 -3.16 -9.62
CA PRO A 151 -19.68 -4.22 -8.60
C PRO A 151 -18.77 -5.41 -8.96
N THR A 152 -18.69 -5.77 -10.25
CA THR A 152 -17.81 -6.83 -10.75
C THR A 152 -16.33 -6.57 -10.51
N LEU A 153 -15.92 -5.30 -10.47
CA LEU A 153 -14.55 -4.87 -10.16
C LEU A 153 -14.38 -4.58 -8.67
N LEU A 154 -15.38 -4.00 -8.00
CA LEU A 154 -15.30 -3.69 -6.57
C LEU A 154 -14.94 -4.92 -5.72
N ARG A 155 -15.53 -6.08 -6.07
CA ARG A 155 -15.27 -7.36 -5.41
C ARG A 155 -13.85 -7.90 -5.56
N THR A 156 -13.08 -7.33 -6.50
CA THR A 156 -11.70 -7.75 -6.73
C THR A 156 -10.71 -7.10 -5.78
N SER A 157 -11.07 -6.01 -5.09
CA SER A 157 -10.16 -5.36 -4.16
C SER A 157 -9.80 -6.25 -2.96
N PHE A 158 -8.55 -6.18 -2.50
CA PHE A 158 -8.08 -6.90 -1.30
C PHE A 158 -8.99 -6.62 -0.10
N ALA A 159 -9.32 -5.34 0.10
CA ALA A 159 -10.20 -4.89 1.17
C ALA A 159 -11.59 -5.51 1.07
N TYR A 160 -12.20 -5.60 -0.11
CA TYR A 160 -13.48 -6.27 -0.25
C TYR A 160 -13.38 -7.75 0.14
N LYS A 161 -12.42 -8.47 -0.44
CA LYS A 161 -12.24 -9.92 -0.22
C LYS A 161 -12.02 -10.22 1.26
N LEU A 162 -11.16 -9.44 1.92
CA LEU A 162 -10.92 -9.54 3.34
C LEU A 162 -12.18 -9.20 4.16
N TYR A 163 -12.88 -8.09 3.86
CA TYR A 163 -14.08 -7.68 4.59
C TYR A 163 -15.18 -8.73 4.52
N HIS A 164 -15.47 -9.22 3.31
CA HIS A 164 -16.45 -10.26 3.08
C HIS A 164 -16.07 -11.51 3.89
N TYR A 165 -14.81 -11.93 3.84
CA TYR A 165 -14.33 -13.05 4.65
C TYR A 165 -14.52 -12.80 6.16
N LEU A 166 -14.23 -11.61 6.69
CA LEU A 166 -14.39 -11.35 8.12
C LEU A 166 -15.85 -11.36 8.59
N CYS A 167 -16.78 -10.92 7.73
CA CYS A 167 -18.19 -10.78 8.06
C CYS A 167 -19.07 -12.01 7.70
N SER A 168 -18.51 -13.01 7.01
CA SER A 168 -19.32 -14.14 6.49
C SER A 168 -19.85 -15.11 7.56
N ASP A 169 -19.45 -14.98 8.83
CA ASP A 169 -19.96 -15.82 9.93
C ASP A 169 -21.08 -15.16 10.74
N HIS A 170 -21.54 -13.98 10.32
CA HIS A 170 -22.68 -13.23 10.89
C HIS A 170 -22.57 -12.85 12.38
N GLY A 171 -21.47 -13.18 13.06
CA GLY A 171 -21.28 -12.88 14.48
C GLY A 171 -20.61 -11.52 14.77
N ARG A 172 -20.12 -10.84 13.73
CA ARG A 172 -19.34 -9.59 13.84
C ARG A 172 -20.03 -8.40 13.20
N THR A 173 -20.14 -7.30 13.96
CA THR A 173 -20.62 -6.01 13.47
C THR A 173 -19.44 -5.05 13.22
N ILE A 174 -18.90 -5.06 12.00
CA ILE A 174 -17.67 -4.32 11.65
C ILE A 174 -17.94 -3.19 10.66
N THR A 175 -17.41 -1.99 10.94
CA THR A 175 -17.12 -1.00 9.89
C THR A 175 -15.65 -1.06 9.52
N MET A 176 -15.34 -1.39 8.28
CA MET A 176 -13.96 -1.40 7.78
C MET A 176 -13.67 -0.20 6.90
N THR A 177 -12.45 0.33 6.94
CA THR A 177 -12.01 1.36 5.98
C THR A 177 -10.69 1.00 5.33
N ALA A 178 -10.57 1.25 4.03
CA ALA A 178 -9.36 1.01 3.25
C ALA A 178 -9.01 2.23 2.37
N ARG A 179 -7.91 2.17 1.62
CA ARG A 179 -7.44 3.26 0.75
C ARG A 179 -7.18 2.81 -0.69
N THR A 180 -7.45 3.68 -1.65
CA THR A 180 -7.32 3.39 -3.10
C THR A 180 -5.92 3.70 -3.66
N GLY A 181 -5.10 4.46 -2.93
CA GLY A 181 -3.74 4.83 -3.30
C GLY A 181 -2.72 4.49 -2.21
N ALA A 182 -1.45 4.85 -2.43
CA ALA A 182 -0.43 4.77 -1.40
C ALA A 182 -0.81 5.65 -0.19
N VAL A 183 -0.51 5.18 1.02
CA VAL A 183 -0.92 5.85 2.26
C VAL A 183 0.30 6.37 2.99
N SER A 184 0.25 7.65 3.36
CA SER A 184 1.27 8.32 4.16
C SER A 184 0.66 8.81 5.49
N PHE A 185 1.46 8.81 6.55
CA PHE A 185 1.07 9.32 7.87
C PHE A 185 2.04 10.39 8.34
N ASP A 186 1.48 11.51 8.78
CA ASP A 186 2.19 12.58 9.43
C ASP A 186 2.34 12.26 10.93
N GLU A 187 3.58 12.10 11.41
CA GLU A 187 3.87 11.72 12.79
C GLU A 187 3.46 12.78 13.82
N ALA A 188 3.45 14.06 13.42
CA ALA A 188 3.18 15.18 14.33
C ALA A 188 1.69 15.45 14.53
N THR A 189 0.88 15.23 13.50
CA THR A 189 -0.55 15.54 13.47
C THR A 189 -1.43 14.29 13.41
N GLY A 190 -0.84 13.13 13.14
CA GLY A 190 -1.52 11.88 12.83
C GLY A 190 -2.35 11.92 11.55
N ALA A 191 -2.26 12.98 10.76
CA ALA A 191 -3.02 13.10 9.52
C ALA A 191 -2.57 12.03 8.53
N SER A 192 -3.53 11.34 7.91
CA SER A 192 -3.25 10.43 6.80
C SER A 192 -3.48 11.16 5.47
N SER A 193 -2.53 11.04 4.55
CA SER A 193 -2.68 11.45 3.15
C SER A 193 -2.65 10.24 2.22
N VAL A 194 -3.19 10.41 1.03
CA VAL A 194 -3.34 9.35 0.03
C VAL A 194 -2.88 9.87 -1.32
N GLU A 195 -2.12 9.04 -2.02
CA GLU A 195 -1.65 9.33 -3.37
C GLU A 195 -2.81 9.53 -4.36
N GLN A 196 -2.63 10.47 -5.29
CA GLN A 196 -3.61 10.82 -6.32
C GLN A 196 -3.57 9.83 -7.49
N GLU A 197 -4.73 9.61 -8.12
CA GLU A 197 -4.90 8.74 -9.30
C GLU A 197 -3.84 8.98 -10.39
N ALA A 198 -3.59 10.23 -10.77
CA ALA A 198 -2.59 10.56 -11.79
C ALA A 198 -1.14 10.19 -11.39
N ALA A 199 -0.81 10.27 -10.10
CA ALA A 199 0.50 9.88 -9.60
C ALA A 199 0.68 8.36 -9.58
N ILE A 200 -0.42 7.62 -9.38
CA ILE A 200 -0.46 6.15 -9.41
C ILE A 200 -0.15 5.64 -10.82
N ASP A 201 -0.80 6.20 -11.85
CA ASP A 201 -0.55 5.82 -13.25
C ASP A 201 0.92 6.00 -13.64
N ILE A 202 1.54 7.10 -13.21
CA ILE A 202 2.98 7.37 -13.46
C ILE A 202 3.85 6.37 -12.69
N ALA A 203 3.47 6.01 -11.46
CA ALA A 203 4.19 5.02 -10.66
C ALA A 203 4.16 3.62 -11.31
N LEU A 204 2.98 3.21 -11.77
CA LEU A 204 2.77 1.95 -12.51
C LEU A 204 3.57 1.95 -13.81
N GLU A 205 3.51 3.03 -14.60
CA GLU A 205 4.29 3.14 -15.84
C GLU A 205 5.79 3.03 -15.57
N LYS A 206 6.27 3.66 -14.49
CA LYS A 206 7.68 3.54 -14.08
C LYS A 206 8.04 2.10 -13.69
N GLU A 207 7.18 1.43 -12.95
CA GLU A 207 7.39 0.04 -12.54
C GLU A 207 7.46 -0.90 -13.75
N GLU A 208 6.53 -0.78 -14.70
CA GLU A 208 6.53 -1.55 -15.94
C GLU A 208 7.75 -1.25 -16.81
N PHE A 209 8.10 0.04 -16.94
CA PHE A 209 9.29 0.47 -17.66
C PHE A 209 10.55 -0.19 -17.08
N LEU A 210 10.71 -0.19 -15.76
CA LEU A 210 11.87 -0.79 -15.10
C LEU A 210 11.87 -2.32 -15.13
N ARG A 211 10.70 -2.96 -15.18
CA ARG A 211 10.58 -4.43 -15.33
C ARG A 211 10.71 -4.92 -16.76
N SER A 212 10.67 -4.04 -17.75
CA SER A 212 10.82 -4.42 -19.16
C SER A 212 12.15 -5.17 -19.40
N PRO A 213 12.13 -6.38 -20.01
CA PRO A 213 13.36 -7.12 -20.31
C PRO A 213 14.35 -6.32 -21.15
N LYS A 214 13.84 -5.44 -22.02
CA LYS A 214 14.66 -4.54 -22.83
C LYS A 214 15.43 -3.54 -21.95
N ILE A 215 14.77 -2.96 -20.94
CA ILE A 215 15.40 -1.99 -20.04
C ILE A 215 16.40 -2.69 -19.13
N ASP A 216 16.05 -3.85 -18.57
CA ASP A 216 16.98 -4.68 -17.80
C ASP A 216 18.25 -5.02 -18.61
N GLN A 217 18.10 -5.45 -19.86
CA GLN A 217 19.22 -5.73 -20.76
C GLN A 217 20.09 -4.49 -21.01
N VAL A 218 19.47 -3.33 -21.23
CA VAL A 218 20.19 -2.05 -21.43
C VAL A 218 21.02 -1.70 -20.19
N MET A 219 20.41 -1.79 -19.00
CA MET A 219 21.08 -1.48 -17.73
C MET A 219 22.24 -2.44 -17.46
N LYS A 220 22.03 -3.75 -17.62
CA LYS A 220 23.07 -4.79 -17.44
C LYS A 220 24.21 -4.64 -18.45
N LYS A 221 23.90 -4.35 -19.71
CA LYS A 221 24.91 -4.18 -20.76
C LYS A 221 25.84 -2.99 -20.48
N TRP A 222 25.30 -1.86 -20.02
CA TRP A 222 26.12 -0.71 -19.66
C TRP A 222 26.95 -0.96 -18.40
N ALA A 223 26.37 -1.64 -17.40
CA ALA A 223 27.10 -2.07 -16.22
C ALA A 223 28.28 -3.01 -16.57
N ALA A 224 28.07 -3.97 -17.48
CA ALA A 224 29.12 -4.86 -17.95
C ALA A 224 30.29 -4.10 -18.63
N TYR A 225 29.99 -3.08 -19.46
CA TYR A 225 31.03 -2.22 -20.02
C TYR A 225 31.82 -1.46 -18.97
N ARG A 226 31.17 -1.04 -17.87
CA ARG A 226 31.85 -0.38 -16.74
C ARG A 226 32.71 -1.37 -15.95
N SER A 227 32.23 -2.59 -15.74
CA SER A 227 32.97 -3.63 -15.00
C SER A 227 34.17 -4.19 -15.78
N ALA A 228 34.15 -4.12 -17.11
CA ALA A 228 35.24 -4.58 -17.98
C ALA A 228 36.32 -3.52 -18.23
N ILE A 229 36.30 -2.39 -17.50
CA ILE A 229 37.36 -1.38 -17.59
C ILE A 229 38.61 -1.93 -16.90
N ASP A 230 39.69 -2.08 -17.65
CA ASP A 230 40.95 -2.72 -17.23
C ASP A 230 42.19 -1.81 -17.35
N SER A 231 42.00 -0.60 -17.88
CA SER A 231 43.07 0.37 -18.18
C SER A 231 42.56 1.81 -18.06
N ASP A 232 43.49 2.74 -17.86
CA ASP A 232 43.18 4.17 -17.79
C ASP A 232 42.62 4.69 -19.12
N GLU A 233 43.17 4.22 -20.26
CA GLU A 233 42.66 4.55 -21.58
C GLU A 233 41.21 4.09 -21.77
N ALA A 234 40.88 2.87 -21.36
CA ALA A 234 39.51 2.34 -21.42
C ALA A 234 38.55 3.11 -20.51
N ALA A 235 39.03 3.55 -19.34
CA ALA A 235 38.27 4.37 -18.39
C ALA A 235 37.97 5.75 -18.98
N GLN A 236 38.95 6.42 -19.56
CA GLN A 236 38.78 7.73 -20.21
C GLN A 236 37.81 7.64 -21.40
N GLU A 237 37.91 6.60 -22.22
CA GLU A 237 36.97 6.37 -23.32
C GLU A 237 35.53 6.15 -22.80
N TRP A 238 35.38 5.35 -21.74
CA TRP A 238 34.07 5.14 -21.11
C TRP A 238 33.49 6.45 -20.55
N LEU A 239 34.29 7.23 -19.81
CA LEU A 239 33.88 8.51 -19.25
C LEU A 239 33.46 9.50 -20.33
N LYS A 240 34.18 9.54 -21.46
CA LYS A 240 33.82 10.40 -22.60
C LYS A 240 32.45 10.03 -23.17
N ILE A 241 32.16 8.74 -23.32
CA ILE A 241 30.87 8.25 -23.79
C ILE A 241 29.78 8.55 -22.76
N ASP A 242 30.04 8.28 -21.48
CA ASP A 242 29.10 8.49 -20.39
C ASP A 242 28.72 9.96 -20.26
N ASN A 243 29.71 10.86 -20.19
CA ASN A 243 29.50 12.30 -20.08
C ASN A 243 28.75 12.88 -21.30
N LYS A 244 29.07 12.41 -22.52
CA LYS A 244 28.38 12.83 -23.75
C LYS A 244 26.88 12.57 -23.68
N TYR A 245 26.48 11.34 -23.34
CA TYR A 245 25.05 10.98 -23.35
C TYR A 245 24.34 11.37 -22.06
N ARG A 246 25.05 11.54 -20.94
CA ARG A 246 24.51 12.18 -19.75
C ARG A 246 24.07 13.62 -20.02
N ALA A 247 24.90 14.38 -20.73
CA ALA A 247 24.60 15.76 -21.11
C ALA A 247 23.50 15.86 -22.19
N ASN A 248 23.50 14.93 -23.16
CA ASN A 248 22.46 14.87 -24.20
C ASN A 248 22.10 13.41 -24.55
N PRO A 249 21.07 12.84 -23.89
CA PRO A 249 20.63 11.45 -24.13
C PRO A 249 20.14 11.20 -25.57
N LYS A 250 19.77 12.26 -26.31
CA LYS A 250 19.33 12.17 -27.70
C LYS A 250 20.47 12.35 -28.70
N ALA A 251 21.70 12.61 -28.25
CA ALA A 251 22.85 12.79 -29.12
C ALA A 251 23.05 11.59 -30.05
N TYR A 252 23.51 11.88 -31.26
CA TYR A 252 23.79 10.85 -32.26
C TYR A 252 24.94 9.94 -31.81
N ALA A 253 24.79 8.65 -32.11
CA ALA A 253 25.81 7.65 -31.85
C ALA A 253 26.99 7.82 -32.80
N SER A 254 27.98 8.61 -32.39
CA SER A 254 29.22 8.84 -33.14
C SER A 254 30.45 8.75 -32.22
N PRO A 255 31.49 7.97 -32.60
CA PRO A 255 31.48 7.01 -33.71
C PRO A 255 30.45 5.88 -33.47
N PHE A 256 29.94 5.26 -34.53
CA PHE A 256 29.05 4.09 -34.38
C PHE A 256 29.86 2.89 -33.92
N ASN A 257 29.90 2.68 -32.61
CA ASN A 257 30.43 1.47 -32.02
C ASN A 257 29.45 0.92 -30.96
N LYS A 258 29.64 -0.35 -30.59
CA LYS A 258 28.74 -1.05 -29.65
C LYS A 258 28.68 -0.39 -28.27
N LYS A 259 29.79 0.20 -27.81
CA LYS A 259 29.91 0.92 -26.51
C LYS A 259 29.14 2.24 -26.53
N ALA A 260 29.25 3.02 -27.60
CA ALA A 260 28.53 4.27 -27.80
C ALA A 260 27.01 4.06 -27.95
N LEU A 261 26.59 2.99 -28.67
CA LEU A 261 25.18 2.60 -28.75
C LEU A 261 24.62 2.17 -27.39
N ALA A 262 25.38 1.40 -26.61
CA ALA A 262 24.99 0.99 -25.27
C ALA A 262 24.88 2.18 -24.30
N GLY A 263 25.86 3.09 -24.32
CA GLY A 263 25.83 4.31 -23.51
C GLY A 263 24.64 5.20 -23.85
N ARG A 264 24.35 5.41 -25.15
CA ARG A 264 23.16 6.14 -25.59
C ARG A 264 21.88 5.49 -25.07
N ALA A 265 21.71 4.19 -25.25
CA ALA A 265 20.52 3.47 -24.81
C ALA A 265 20.33 3.56 -23.28
N TYR A 266 21.42 3.42 -22.51
CA TYR A 266 21.41 3.55 -21.06
C TYR A 266 20.96 4.95 -20.62
N HIS A 267 21.58 6.01 -21.17
CA HIS A 267 21.24 7.38 -20.79
C HIS A 267 19.83 7.79 -21.25
N GLN A 268 19.33 7.23 -22.35
CA GLN A 268 17.91 7.39 -22.74
C GLN A 268 16.98 6.72 -21.72
N ALA A 269 17.31 5.51 -21.27
CA ALA A 269 16.51 4.81 -20.28
C ALA A 269 16.53 5.56 -18.93
N LEU A 270 17.70 6.03 -18.50
CA LEU A 270 17.86 6.85 -17.30
C LEU A 270 17.08 8.16 -17.39
N ALA A 271 17.15 8.86 -18.53
CA ALA A 271 16.38 10.08 -18.75
C ALA A 271 14.87 9.84 -18.68
N ARG A 272 14.37 8.72 -19.23
CA ARG A 272 12.95 8.36 -19.11
C ARG A 272 12.55 8.08 -17.66
N LYS A 273 13.36 7.32 -16.92
CA LYS A 273 13.15 7.07 -15.49
C LYS A 273 13.06 8.39 -14.71
N ILE A 274 14.02 9.30 -14.91
CA ILE A 274 14.05 10.62 -14.24
C ILE A 274 12.83 11.45 -14.63
N ALA A 275 12.41 11.42 -15.90
CA ALA A 275 11.21 12.13 -16.34
C ALA A 275 9.95 11.62 -15.62
N LEU A 276 9.77 10.31 -15.48
CA LEU A 276 8.64 9.74 -14.73
C LEU A 276 8.70 10.10 -13.24
N GLU A 277 9.88 10.08 -12.63
CA GLU A 277 10.07 10.51 -11.23
C GLU A 277 9.74 12.00 -11.04
N THR A 278 10.15 12.85 -11.99
CA THR A 278 9.85 14.29 -11.99
C THR A 278 8.36 14.54 -12.17
N GLN A 279 7.72 13.84 -13.10
CA GLN A 279 6.27 13.93 -13.31
C GLN A 279 5.49 13.50 -12.07
N LYS A 280 5.88 12.40 -11.42
CA LYS A 280 5.25 11.95 -10.18
C LYS A 280 5.41 12.97 -9.05
N ALA A 281 6.60 13.55 -8.92
CA ALA A 281 6.90 14.54 -7.88
C ALA A 281 6.08 15.84 -8.00
N ALA A 282 5.49 16.11 -9.17
CA ALA A 282 4.58 17.24 -9.36
C ALA A 282 3.23 17.04 -8.63
N TYR A 283 2.89 15.82 -8.23
CA TYR A 283 1.67 15.51 -7.49
C TYR A 283 1.94 15.38 -5.99
N GLN A 284 1.09 16.00 -5.19
CA GLN A 284 1.14 15.90 -3.73
C GLN A 284 0.11 14.89 -3.23
N ASP A 285 0.43 14.14 -2.17
CA ASP A 285 -0.56 13.30 -1.50
C ASP A 285 -1.67 14.18 -0.90
N LEU A 286 -2.93 13.75 -1.06
CA LEU A 286 -4.08 14.52 -0.60
C LEU A 286 -4.58 14.03 0.76
N ARG A 287 -4.91 14.98 1.64
CA ARG A 287 -5.67 14.69 2.87
C ARG A 287 -7.14 14.53 2.51
N LYS A 288 -7.85 13.71 3.29
CA LYS A 288 -9.28 13.43 3.07
C LYS A 288 -9.56 13.00 1.61
N TYR A 289 -8.83 12.01 1.14
CA TYR A 289 -8.93 11.47 -0.22
C TYR A 289 -8.89 9.94 -0.20
N GLY A 290 -9.35 9.28 -1.27
CA GLY A 290 -9.06 7.87 -1.54
C GLY A 290 -9.50 6.90 -0.48
N LYS A 291 -10.65 7.12 0.18
CA LYS A 291 -11.09 6.32 1.33
C LYS A 291 -12.44 5.67 1.09
N LEU A 292 -12.44 4.34 1.05
CA LEU A 292 -13.67 3.55 1.05
C LEU A 292 -14.04 3.08 2.47
N ILE A 293 -15.34 3.03 2.74
CA ILE A 293 -15.95 2.50 3.96
C ILE A 293 -16.81 1.31 3.56
N TYR A 294 -16.64 0.19 4.27
CA TYR A 294 -17.40 -1.04 4.11
C TYR A 294 -18.22 -1.27 5.38
N THR A 295 -19.52 -1.46 5.23
CA THR A 295 -20.44 -1.79 6.33
C THR A 295 -21.40 -2.89 5.89
N HIS A 296 -21.68 -3.83 6.77
CA HIS A 296 -22.64 -4.90 6.54
C HIS A 296 -23.60 -4.95 7.71
N ALA A 297 -24.86 -4.62 7.47
CA ALA A 297 -25.91 -4.59 8.47
C ALA A 297 -27.19 -5.17 7.87
N GLY A 298 -27.88 -6.04 8.61
CA GLY A 298 -29.14 -6.65 8.16
C GLY A 298 -29.04 -7.38 6.82
N GLY A 299 -27.91 -8.04 6.53
CA GLY A 299 -27.69 -8.73 5.25
C GLY A 299 -27.34 -7.82 4.07
N THR A 300 -27.21 -6.52 4.31
CA THR A 300 -26.90 -5.52 3.28
C THR A 300 -25.49 -5.00 3.46
N LEU A 301 -24.63 -5.25 2.47
CA LEU A 301 -23.36 -4.58 2.28
C LEU A 301 -23.62 -3.18 1.72
N THR A 302 -22.94 -2.19 2.29
CA THR A 302 -22.86 -0.83 1.75
C THR A 302 -21.39 -0.43 1.65
N VAL A 303 -21.00 0.06 0.48
CA VAL A 303 -19.66 0.59 0.21
C VAL A 303 -19.76 2.05 -0.18
N VAL A 304 -19.04 2.90 0.55
CA VAL A 304 -19.12 4.37 0.40
C VAL A 304 -17.74 4.97 0.19
N ASN A 305 -17.61 5.87 -0.79
CA ASN A 305 -16.48 6.79 -0.84
C ASN A 305 -16.70 7.89 0.22
N LYS A 306 -15.83 7.92 1.24
CA LYS A 306 -15.98 8.84 2.36
C LYS A 306 -15.90 10.31 1.94
N TYR A 307 -14.99 10.64 1.04
CA TYR A 307 -14.60 12.02 0.77
C TYR A 307 -14.99 12.51 -0.62
N GLY A 308 -15.24 11.59 -1.56
CA GLY A 308 -15.50 11.93 -2.95
C GLY A 308 -14.21 12.21 -3.72
N ASN A 309 -14.34 12.83 -4.90
CA ASN A 309 -13.22 13.32 -5.70
C ASN A 309 -13.40 14.82 -6.00
N ASN A 310 -12.31 15.48 -6.41
CA ASN A 310 -12.35 16.90 -6.78
C ASN A 310 -13.02 17.15 -8.16
N GLY A 311 -13.66 16.15 -8.77
CA GLY A 311 -14.03 16.14 -10.19
C GLY A 311 -15.45 15.67 -10.53
N GLY A 312 -16.33 15.40 -9.55
CA GLY A 312 -17.73 15.05 -9.83
C GLY A 312 -18.43 14.15 -8.81
N ILE A 313 -17.71 13.61 -7.82
CA ILE A 313 -18.27 12.71 -6.81
C ILE A 313 -18.23 13.40 -5.45
N GLY A 314 -19.42 13.58 -4.86
CA GLY A 314 -19.56 14.20 -3.54
C GLY A 314 -19.04 13.30 -2.41
N PRO A 315 -18.77 13.89 -1.23
CA PRO A 315 -18.52 13.13 -0.01
C PRO A 315 -19.69 12.17 0.29
N GLN A 316 -19.38 11.01 0.88
CA GLN A 316 -20.36 9.98 1.24
C GLN A 316 -21.11 9.36 0.04
N THR A 317 -20.54 9.40 -1.16
CA THR A 317 -21.15 8.74 -2.32
C THR A 317 -21.20 7.23 -2.12
N VAL A 318 -22.39 6.65 -2.26
CA VAL A 318 -22.62 5.20 -2.22
C VAL A 318 -22.15 4.61 -3.55
N LEU A 319 -21.14 3.74 -3.48
CA LEU A 319 -20.62 3.01 -4.63
C LEU A 319 -21.39 1.71 -4.86
N TYR A 320 -21.87 1.11 -3.77
CA TYR A 320 -22.64 -0.12 -3.81
C TYR A 320 -23.54 -0.24 -2.58
N THR A 321 -24.75 -0.75 -2.79
CA THR A 321 -25.64 -1.23 -1.73
C THR A 321 -26.37 -2.49 -2.21
N GLY A 322 -26.37 -3.55 -1.40
CA GLY A 322 -26.96 -4.83 -1.77
C GLY A 322 -26.39 -6.00 -0.97
N PRO A 323 -26.64 -7.26 -1.36
CA PRO A 323 -25.99 -8.41 -0.74
C PRO A 323 -24.46 -8.39 -0.96
N PHE A 324 -23.71 -9.26 -0.30
CA PHE A 324 -22.32 -9.49 -0.69
C PHE A 324 -22.24 -9.89 -2.19
N LEU A 325 -21.28 -9.29 -2.89
CA LEU A 325 -20.89 -9.51 -4.30
C LEU A 325 -20.06 -10.78 -4.52
#